data_AF-A0A1M3GZG1-F1
#
_entry.id   AF-A0A1M3GZG1-F1
#
_cell.length_a   1.000
_cell.length_b   1.000
_cell.length_c   1.000
_cell.angle_alpha   90.00
_cell.angle_beta   90.00
_cell.angle_gamma   90.00
#
_symmetry.space_group_name_H-M   'P 1'
#
loop_
_entity.id
_entity.type
_entity.pdbx_description
1 polymer ?
#
loop_
_entity_poly.entity_id
_entity_poly.type
_entity_poly.pdbx_seq_one_letter_code
_entity_poly.pdbx_strand_id
1 'polypeptide(L)'
;MKKSIIFIPFLGLLVGCQPPLTRDEQLAIYRSRCLDYGYQWGTPEFADCMMKQESRQEKIAVEMRKAQAMEHSNWIAEENARTKEREFQRKLRKDRKNKKY
;
A
#
# COMPACT_ATOMS: atom_id res chain seq x y z
N MET A 1 -11.70 -53.21 13.36
CA MET A 1 -11.59 -52.02 12.49
C MET A 1 -11.37 -50.80 13.38
N LYS A 2 -10.12 -50.32 13.50
CA LYS A 2 -9.76 -49.19 14.39
C LYS A 2 -9.84 -47.90 13.57
N LYS A 3 -10.79 -47.02 13.89
CA LYS A 3 -10.97 -45.72 13.23
C LYS A 3 -10.01 -44.72 13.88
N SER A 4 -8.91 -44.41 13.19
CA SER A 4 -7.99 -43.36 13.61
C SER A 4 -8.62 -42.00 13.28
N ILE A 5 -8.98 -41.25 14.31
CA ILE A 5 -9.44 -39.87 14.20
C ILE A 5 -8.22 -38.99 13.96
N ILE A 6 -8.08 -38.47 12.74
CA ILE A 6 -7.02 -37.54 12.35
C ILE A 6 -7.39 -36.16 12.90
N PHE A 7 -6.74 -35.75 14.00
CA PHE A 7 -6.78 -34.38 14.50
C PHE A 7 -5.84 -33.52 13.64
N ILE A 8 -6.40 -32.67 12.78
CA ILE A 8 -5.66 -31.65 12.04
C ILE A 8 -5.53 -30.42 12.95
N PRO A 9 -4.32 -29.99 13.35
CA PRO A 9 -4.17 -28.82 14.19
C PRO A 9 -4.44 -27.56 13.37
N PHE A 10 -5.39 -26.77 13.88
CA PHE A 10 -5.84 -25.48 13.39
C PHE A 10 -4.79 -24.38 13.66
N LEU A 11 -3.56 -24.54 13.13
CA LEU A 11 -2.41 -23.66 13.38
C LEU A 11 -2.19 -22.60 12.28
N GLY A 12 -3.24 -22.25 11.52
CA GLY A 12 -3.15 -21.35 10.36
C GLY A 12 -3.58 -19.90 10.57
N LEU A 13 -4.07 -19.53 11.76
CA LEU A 13 -4.77 -18.24 11.96
C LEU A 13 -3.94 -17.11 12.60
N LEU A 14 -2.63 -17.29 12.83
CA LEU A 14 -1.78 -16.29 13.49
C LEU A 14 -0.90 -15.47 12.54
N VAL A 15 -1.26 -15.34 11.26
CA VAL A 15 -0.52 -14.48 10.29
C VAL A 15 -1.10 -13.05 10.24
N GLY A 16 -2.13 -12.74 11.03
CA GLY A 16 -2.78 -11.43 11.04
C GLY A 16 -2.18 -10.48 12.07
N CYS A 17 -1.62 -9.36 11.60
CA CYS A 17 -1.11 -8.22 12.37
C CYS A 17 0.21 -8.43 13.14
N GLN A 18 1.33 -8.43 12.42
CA GLN A 18 2.55 -7.90 13.04
C GLN A 18 2.34 -6.40 13.35
N PRO A 19 2.65 -5.95 14.58
CA PRO A 19 2.53 -4.55 14.93
C PRO A 19 3.44 -3.70 14.01
N PRO A 20 3.03 -2.47 13.67
CA PRO A 20 3.89 -1.58 12.90
C PRO A 20 5.22 -1.39 13.62
N LEU A 21 6.32 -1.46 12.85
CA LEU A 21 7.67 -1.36 13.37
C LEU A 21 7.83 -0.07 14.19
N THR A 22 8.27 -0.22 15.44
CA THR A 22 8.42 0.92 16.35
C THR A 22 9.55 1.84 15.88
N ARG A 23 9.55 3.09 16.36
CA ARG A 23 10.58 4.06 15.98
C ARG A 23 11.98 3.61 16.41
N ASP A 24 12.12 2.98 17.57
CA ASP A 24 13.41 2.52 18.08
C ASP A 24 13.96 1.35 17.25
N GLU A 25 13.08 0.44 16.82
CA GLU A 25 13.46 -0.64 15.90
C GLU A 25 13.90 -0.10 14.53
N GLN A 26 13.22 0.93 14.01
CA GLN A 26 13.63 1.60 12.77
C GLN A 26 15.03 2.21 12.90
N LEU A 27 15.29 2.90 14.02
CA LEU A 27 16.61 3.47 14.30
C LEU A 27 17.68 2.40 14.46
N ALA A 28 17.35 1.25 15.06
CA ALA A 28 18.27 0.12 15.17
C ALA A 28 18.65 -0.43 13.78
N ILE A 29 17.68 -0.55 12.86
CA ILE A 29 17.92 -0.96 11.48
C ILE A 29 18.78 0.05 10.71
N TYR A 30 18.54 1.35 10.89
CA TYR A 30 19.37 2.38 10.25
C TYR A 30 20.80 2.35 10.76
N ARG A 31 20.96 2.24 12.09
CA ARG A 31 22.28 2.11 12.71
C ARG A 31 23.01 0.89 12.17
N SER A 32 22.35 -0.28 12.14
CA SER A 32 22.98 -1.51 11.63
C SER A 32 23.42 -1.33 10.18
N ARG A 33 22.57 -0.78 9.32
CA ARG A 33 22.93 -0.51 7.92
C ARG A 33 24.11 0.44 7.79
N CYS A 34 24.14 1.54 8.54
CA CYS A 34 25.28 2.46 8.48
C CYS A 34 26.57 1.79 8.95
N LEU A 35 26.51 0.93 9.97
CA LEU A 35 27.67 0.10 10.37
C LEU A 35 28.07 -0.89 9.25
N ASP A 36 27.10 -1.53 8.59
CA ASP A 36 27.34 -2.48 7.49
C ASP A 36 28.01 -1.80 6.28
N TYR A 37 27.72 -0.52 6.03
CA TYR A 37 28.39 0.30 5.02
C TYR A 37 29.77 0.83 5.46
N GLY A 38 30.22 0.47 6.67
CA GLY A 38 31.55 0.82 7.19
C GLY A 38 31.63 2.18 7.88
N TYR A 39 30.50 2.86 8.12
CA TYR A 39 30.50 4.12 8.87
C TYR A 39 30.77 3.84 10.36
N GLN A 40 31.73 4.55 10.95
CA GLN A 40 32.06 4.39 12.36
C GLN A 40 31.08 5.14 13.26
N TRP A 41 30.60 4.49 14.31
CA TRP A 41 29.68 5.10 15.25
C TRP A 41 30.29 6.34 15.93
N GLY A 42 29.48 7.39 16.11
CA GLY A 42 29.90 8.64 16.73
C GLY A 42 30.62 9.63 15.79
N THR A 43 30.76 9.29 14.51
CA THR A 43 31.36 10.18 13.51
C THR A 43 30.32 11.04 12.79
N PRO A 44 30.70 12.21 12.23
CA PRO A 44 29.82 13.02 11.40
C PRO A 44 29.27 12.26 10.19
N GLU A 45 30.07 11.38 9.60
CA GLU A 45 29.69 10.57 8.44
C GLU A 45 28.61 9.55 8.79
N PHE A 46 28.66 8.99 10.01
CA PHE A 46 27.60 8.11 10.51
C PHE A 46 26.30 8.87 10.73
N ALA A 47 26.36 10.08 11.29
CA ALA A 47 25.19 10.94 11.45
C ALA A 47 24.58 11.29 10.09
N ASP A 48 25.40 11.61 9.09
CA ASP A 48 24.95 11.88 7.73
C ASP A 48 24.31 10.64 7.07
N CYS A 49 24.89 9.45 7.26
CA CYS A 49 24.27 8.20 6.81
C CYS A 49 22.88 7.99 7.40
N MET A 50 22.74 8.14 8.72
CA MET A 50 21.45 8.02 9.42
C MET A 50 20.41 9.01 8.89
N MET A 51 20.80 10.29 8.76
CA MET A 51 19.92 11.35 8.26
C MET A 51 19.49 11.12 6.80
N LYS A 52 20.41 10.65 5.94
CA LYS A 52 20.09 10.28 4.56
C LYS A 52 19.10 9.14 4.48
N GLN A 53 19.22 8.13 5.34
CA GLN A 53 18.28 7.01 5.39
C GLN A 53 16.89 7.45 5.83
N GLU A 54 16.81 8.28 6.86
CA GLU A 54 15.54 8.84 7.33
C GLU A 54 14.87 9.70 6.25
N SER A 55 15.60 10.65 5.66
CA SER A 55 15.07 11.49 4.59
C SER A 55 14.61 10.68 3.38
N ARG A 56 15.34 9.61 3.02
CA ARG A 56 14.93 8.71 1.93
C ARG A 56 13.62 8.01 2.26
N GLN A 57 13.45 7.50 3.48
CA GLN A 57 12.20 6.86 3.89
C GLN A 57 11.01 7.82 3.86
N GLU A 58 11.19 9.05 4.35
CA GLU A 58 10.16 10.07 4.29
C GLU A 58 9.75 10.40 2.84
N LYS A 59 10.73 10.56 1.94
CA LYS A 59 10.47 10.79 0.52
C LYS A 59 9.65 9.67 -0.10
N ILE A 60 10.05 8.41 0.13
CA ILE A 60 9.31 7.23 -0.35
C ILE A 60 7.88 7.23 0.21
N ALA A 61 7.71 7.51 1.51
CA ALA A 61 6.39 7.55 2.13
C ALA A 61 5.49 8.62 1.50
N VAL A 62 6.03 9.81 1.21
CA VAL A 62 5.30 10.90 0.56
C VAL A 62 4.94 10.53 -0.89
N GLU A 63 5.88 9.95 -1.64
CA GLU A 63 5.64 9.50 -3.02
C GLU A 63 4.57 8.42 -3.09
N MET A 64 4.62 7.44 -2.18
CA MET A 64 3.60 6.38 -2.08
C MET A 64 2.21 6.97 -1.81
N ARG A 65 2.10 7.95 -0.90
CA ARG A 65 0.82 8.63 -0.64
C ARG A 65 0.31 9.40 -1.87
N LYS A 66 1.20 10.05 -2.61
CA LYS A 66 0.84 10.74 -3.87
C LYS A 66 0.37 9.76 -4.93
N ALA A 67 1.06 8.63 -5.10
CA ALA A 67 0.67 7.58 -6.03
C ALA A 67 -0.72 7.02 -5.70
N GLN A 68 -0.97 6.69 -4.43
CA GLN A 68 -2.28 6.20 -3.99
C GLN A 68 -3.40 7.24 -4.21
N ALA A 69 -3.14 8.51 -3.94
CA ALA A 69 -4.11 9.57 -4.19
C ALA A 69 -4.42 9.73 -5.69
N MET A 70 -3.41 9.59 -6.55
CA MET A 70 -3.56 9.65 -8.00
C MET A 70 -4.30 8.42 -8.55
N GLU A 71 -4.00 7.23 -8.06
CA GLU A 71 -4.72 6.00 -8.43
C GLU A 71 -6.20 6.11 -8.07
N HIS A 72 -6.49 6.61 -6.87
CA HIS A 72 -7.87 6.80 -6.41
C HIS A 72 -8.62 7.86 -7.25
N SER A 73 -7.98 8.97 -7.61
CA SER A 73 -8.62 9.97 -8.47
C SER A 73 -8.87 9.45 -9.89
N ASN A 74 -7.92 8.70 -10.45
CA ASN A 74 -8.07 8.04 -11.75
C ASN A 74 -9.24 7.05 -11.73
N TRP A 75 -9.35 6.24 -10.67
CA TRP A 75 -10.47 5.32 -10.50
C TRP A 75 -11.82 6.05 -10.44
N ILE A 76 -11.93 7.14 -9.68
CA ILE A 76 -13.15 7.97 -9.62
C ILE A 76 -13.49 8.54 -11.00
N ALA A 77 -12.48 9.04 -11.73
CA ALA A 77 -12.68 9.62 -13.05
C ALA A 77 -13.22 8.58 -14.04
N GLU A 78 -12.68 7.37 -14.01
CA GLU A 78 -13.14 6.25 -14.83
C GLU A 78 -14.57 5.83 -14.46
N GLU A 79 -14.88 5.70 -13.17
CA GLU A 79 -16.22 5.41 -12.66
C GLU A 79 -17.27 6.42 -13.15
N ASN A 80 -16.92 7.71 -13.08
CA ASN A 80 -17.76 8.81 -13.55
C ASN A 80 -17.96 8.78 -15.07
N ALA A 81 -16.92 8.49 -15.84
CA ALA A 81 -17.02 8.35 -17.30
C ALA A 81 -17.94 7.19 -17.68
N ARG A 82 -17.78 6.02 -17.03
CA ARG A 82 -18.66 4.86 -17.22
C ARG A 82 -20.12 5.17 -16.89
N THR A 83 -20.36 5.96 -15.85
CA THR A 83 -21.71 6.35 -15.44
C THR A 83 -22.36 7.29 -16.44
N LYS A 84 -21.62 8.32 -16.91
CA LYS A 84 -22.10 9.25 -17.94
C LYS A 84 -22.44 8.55 -19.26
N GLU A 85 -21.62 7.59 -19.68
CA GLU A 85 -21.89 6.81 -20.90
C GLU A 85 -23.18 5.99 -20.76
N ARG A 86 -23.40 5.33 -19.61
CA ARG A 86 -24.65 4.60 -19.34
C ARG A 86 -25.88 5.51 -19.38
N GLU A 87 -25.77 6.72 -18.82
CA GLU A 87 -26.85 7.71 -18.87
C GLU A 87 -27.13 8.19 -20.30
N PHE A 88 -26.08 8.47 -21.08
CA PHE A 88 -26.21 8.87 -22.47
C PHE A 88 -26.90 7.79 -23.31
N GLN A 89 -26.48 6.53 -23.17
CA GLN A 89 -27.12 5.40 -23.84
C GLN A 89 -28.59 5.22 -23.44
N ARG A 90 -28.93 5.44 -22.16
CA ARG A 90 -30.32 5.41 -21.69
C ARG A 90 -31.15 6.52 -22.34
N LYS A 91 -30.62 7.74 -22.46
CA LYS A 91 -31.30 8.85 -23.15
C LYS A 91 -31.54 8.52 -24.63
N LEU A 92 -30.51 8.07 -25.35
CA LEU A 92 -30.64 7.65 -26.76
C LEU A 92 -31.68 6.54 -26.98
N ARG A 93 -31.82 5.60 -26.04
CA ARG A 93 -32.85 4.57 -26.08
C ARG A 93 -34.25 5.14 -25.85
N LYS A 94 -34.42 6.09 -24.93
CA LYS A 94 -35.71 6.76 -24.68
C LYS A 94 -36.14 7.60 -25.89
N ASP A 95 -35.23 8.40 -26.44
CA ASP A 95 -35.53 9.25 -27.59
C ASP A 95 -35.92 8.44 -28.83
N ARG A 96 -35.25 7.29 -29.06
CA ARG A 96 -35.64 6.35 -30.13
C ARG A 96 -37.02 5.72 -29.91
N LYS A 97 -37.43 5.47 -28.67
CA LYS A 97 -38.80 4.98 -28.38
C LYS A 97 -39.85 6.06 -28.62
N ASN A 98 -39.57 7.30 -28.22
CA ASN A 98 -40.51 8.41 -28.40
C ASN A 98 -40.71 8.81 -29.86
N LYS A 99 -39.71 8.63 -30.75
CA LYS A 99 -39.87 8.89 -32.20
C LYS A 99 -40.62 7.80 -32.97
N LYS A 100 -40.93 6.66 -32.35
CA LYS A 100 -41.64 5.53 -32.99
C LYS A 100 -43.16 5.55 -32.77
N TYR A 101 -43.65 6.46 -31.94
CA TYR A 101 -45.07 6.77 -31.72
C TYR A 101 -45.36 8.17 -32.24
#